data_AF-A0A920PRA9-F1
#
_entry.id   AF-A0A920PRA9-F1
#
_cell.length_a   1.000
_cell.length_b   1.000
_cell.length_c   1.000
_cell.angle_alpha   90.00
_cell.angle_beta   90.00
_cell.angle_gamma   90.00
#
_symmetry.space_group_name_H-M   'P 1'
#
loop_
_entity.id
_entity.type
_entity.pdbx_description
1 polymer ?
#
loop_
_entity_poly.entity_id
_entity_poly.type
_entity_poly.pdbx_seq_one_letter_code
_entity_poly.pdbx_strand_id
1 'polypeptide(L)' 'MLGTARMGEDPTKSVVDRWGRTHDVPNLFIIDGSIFTTSACVNPTTTIQALALRTADYLKGEGKQVIE' A
#
# COMPACT_ATOMS: atom_id res chain seq x y z
N MET A 1 -12.87 7.23 1.91
CA MET A 1 -12.12 8.17 1.02
C MET A 1 -11.06 7.38 0.29
N LEU A 2 -10.71 7.75 -0.95
CA LEU A 2 -9.71 7.05 -1.76
C LEU A 2 -8.56 7.99 -2.13
N GLY A 3 -7.34 7.46 -2.21
CA GLY A 3 -6.17 8.16 -2.77
C GLY A 3 -5.47 9.19 -1.89
N THR A 4 -5.79 9.28 -0.60
CA THR A 4 -5.15 10.22 0.34
C THR A 4 -3.71 9.86 0.70
N ALA A 5 -3.29 8.62 0.46
CA ALA A 5 -1.92 8.12 0.65
C ALA A 5 -1.46 7.34 -0.59
N ARG A 6 -1.64 7.93 -1.77
CA ARG A 6 -1.50 7.24 -3.06
C ARG A 6 -0.19 6.44 -3.20
N MET A 7 -0.33 5.27 -3.81
CA MET A 7 0.77 4.39 -4.21
C MET A 7 1.57 4.97 -5.39
N GLY A 8 2.89 4.76 -5.42
CA GLY A 8 3.75 5.14 -6.53
C GLY A 8 5.23 4.81 -6.30
N GLU A 9 6.04 4.93 -7.36
CA GLU A 9 7.49 4.69 -7.31
C GLU A 9 8.29 5.95 -6.95
N ASP A 10 7.71 7.13 -7.15
CA ASP A 10 8.35 8.42 -6.89
C ASP A 10 7.92 8.94 -5.50
N PRO A 11 8.83 9.01 -4.50
CA PRO A 11 8.49 9.47 -3.14
C PRO A 11 8.10 10.95 -3.09
N THR A 12 8.50 11.76 -4.08
CA THR A 12 8.06 13.17 -4.18
C THR A 12 6.61 13.29 -4.66
N LYS A 13 6.07 12.21 -5.23
CA LYS A 13 4.73 12.14 -5.81
C LYS A 13 3.93 10.96 -5.28
N SER A 14 4.28 10.33 -4.16
CA SER A 14 3.47 9.25 -3.59
C SER A 14 3.83 9.07 -2.11
N VAL A 15 2.97 8.40 -1.37
CA VAL A 15 3.17 8.18 0.08
C VAL A 15 3.72 6.77 0.32
N VAL A 16 3.27 5.81 -0.46
CA VAL A 16 3.68 4.41 -0.34
C VAL A 16 4.17 3.86 -1.66
N ASP A 17 5.04 2.85 -1.57
CA ASP A 17 5.48 2.06 -2.70
C ASP A 17 4.40 1.06 -3.18
N ARG A 18 4.74 0.25 -4.19
CA ARG A 18 3.85 -0.76 -4.78
C ARG A 18 3.34 -1.84 -3.81
N TRP A 19 3.92 -1.93 -2.61
CA TRP A 19 3.59 -2.89 -1.56
C TRP A 19 2.87 -2.22 -0.38
N GLY A 20 2.59 -0.92 -0.45
CA GLY A 20 1.98 -0.19 0.64
C GLY A 20 2.98 0.21 1.74
N ARG A 21 4.29 0.02 1.53
CA ARG A 21 5.33 0.48 2.45
C ARG A 21 5.51 1.99 2.30
N THR A 22 5.57 2.75 3.38
CA THR A 22 5.85 4.18 3.28
C THR A 22 7.27 4.44 2.81
N HIS A 23 7.48 5.48 2.02
CA HIS A 23 8.81 5.86 1.54
C HIS A 23 9.73 6.34 2.65
N ASP A 24 9.16 7.03 3.65
CA ASP A 24 9.93 7.70 4.70
C ASP A 24 10.22 6.77 5.91
N VAL A 25 9.36 5.79 6.17
CA VAL A 25 9.44 4.92 7.35
C VAL A 25 9.48 3.44 6.92
N PRO A 26 10.64 2.77 7.05
CA PRO A 26 10.83 1.39 6.56
C PRO A 26 9.87 0.36 7.16
N ASN A 27 9.42 0.48 8.41
CA ASN A 27 8.55 -0.50 9.04
C ASN A 27 7.11 0.00 9.22
N LEU A 28 6.65 0.86 8.31
CA LEU A 28 5.30 1.40 8.30
C LEU A 28 4.62 1.09 6.97
N PHE A 29 3.45 0.47 7.06
CA PHE A 29 2.65 0.08 5.91
C PHE A 29 1.24 0.66 6.02
N ILE A 30 0.67 1.06 4.88
CA ILE A 30 -0.71 1.53 4.74
C ILE A 30 -1.40 0.62 3.74
N ILE A 31 -2.51 0.01 4.14
CA ILE A 31 -3.23 -0.98 3.33
C ILE A 31 -4.75 -0.78 3.46
N ASP A 32 -5.27 0.22 2.75
CA ASP A 32 -6.70 0.52 2.71
C ASP A 32 -7.07 1.26 1.39
N GLY A 33 -8.22 1.94 1.35
CA GLY A 33 -8.62 2.73 0.19
C GLY A 33 -7.74 3.96 -0.09
N SER A 34 -6.96 4.43 0.88
CA SER A 34 -6.12 5.63 0.72
C SER A 34 -4.99 5.44 -0.29
N ILE A 35 -4.55 4.21 -0.55
CA ILE A 35 -3.41 3.94 -1.45
C ILE A 35 -3.79 3.89 -2.92
N PHE A 36 -5.08 4.01 -3.24
CA PHE A 36 -5.58 3.99 -4.62
C PHE A 36 -5.03 5.18 -5.43
N THR A 37 -4.52 4.92 -6.63
CA THR A 37 -4.02 5.98 -7.54
C THR A 37 -5.13 6.70 -8.28
N THR A 38 -6.28 6.04 -8.45
CA THR A 38 -7.49 6.58 -9.06
C THR A 38 -8.71 6.20 -8.23
N SER A 39 -9.77 7.00 -8.31
CA SER A 39 -11.06 6.61 -7.75
C SER A 39 -11.60 5.34 -8.43
N ALA A 40 -12.45 4.59 -7.73
CA ALA A 40 -13.11 3.41 -8.27
C ALA A 40 -14.49 3.76 -8.85
N CYS A 41 -14.84 3.18 -10.00
CA CYS A 41 -16.18 3.33 -10.60
C CYS A 41 -17.25 2.47 -9.91
N VAL A 42 -16.82 1.45 -9.17
CA VAL A 42 -17.66 0.50 -8.43
C VAL A 42 -17.12 0.33 -7.01
N ASN A 43 -17.81 -0.46 -6.18
CA ASN A 43 -17.39 -0.72 -4.81
C ASN A 43 -15.93 -1.27 -4.75
N PRO A 44 -14.98 -0.56 -4.11
CA PRO A 44 -13.58 -0.94 -4.09
C PRO A 44 -13.23 -2.01 -3.05
N THR A 45 -14.18 -2.49 -2.25
CA THR A 45 -13.92 -3.40 -1.11
C THR A 45 -13.12 -4.64 -1.51
N THR A 46 -13.49 -5.31 -2.60
CA THR A 46 -12.76 -6.52 -3.04
C THR A 46 -11.34 -6.20 -3.49
N THR A 47 -11.13 -5.04 -4.12
CA THR A 47 -9.78 -4.58 -4.49
C THR A 47 -8.94 -4.26 -3.25
N ILE A 48 -9.53 -3.63 -2.23
CA ILE A 48 -8.85 -3.38 -0.94
C ILE A 48 -8.45 -4.71 -0.29
N GLN A 49 -9.36 -5.70 -0.25
CA GLN A 49 -9.07 -7.04 0.27
C GLN A 49 -7.94 -7.74 -0.49
N ALA A 50 -7.94 -7.64 -1.83
CA ALA A 50 -6.87 -8.21 -2.66
C ALA A 50 -5.52 -7.55 -2.38
N LEU A 51 -5.47 -6.22 -2.21
CA LEU A 51 -4.25 -5.49 -1.84
C LEU A 51 -3.76 -5.87 -0.44
N ALA A 52 -4.68 -6.06 0.51
CA ALA A 52 -4.36 -6.53 1.85
C ALA A 52 -3.71 -7.92 1.84
N LEU A 53 -4.32 -8.87 1.12
CA LEU A 53 -3.77 -10.22 0.99
C LEU A 53 -2.39 -10.22 0.31
N ARG A 54 -2.27 -9.49 -0.81
CA ARG A 54 -0.99 -9.34 -1.54
C ARG A 54 0.12 -8.77 -0.65
N THR A 55 -0.21 -7.78 0.17
CA THR A 55 0.77 -7.17 1.08
C THR A 55 1.12 -8.09 2.25
N ALA A 56 0.13 -8.81 2.79
CA ALA A 56 0.38 -9.80 3.83
C ALA A 56 1.31 -10.94 3.33
N ASP A 57 1.14 -11.39 2.10
CA ASP A 57 2.04 -12.38 1.48
C ASP A 57 3.46 -11.84 1.32
N TYR A 58 3.60 -10.56 0.90
CA TYR A 58 4.90 -9.88 0.83
C TYR A 58 5.56 -9.81 2.21
N LEU A 59 4.84 -9.38 3.25
CA LEU A 59 5.34 -9.31 4.62
C LEU A 59 5.72 -10.68 5.18
N LYS A 60 4.96 -11.72 4.84
CA LYS A 60 5.25 -13.10 5.27
C LYS A 60 6.54 -13.64 4.63
N GLY A 61 6.80 -13.29 3.37
CA GLY A 61 8.02 -13.69 2.65
C GLY A 61 9.27 -12.91 3.09
N GLU A 62 9.13 -11.60 3.28
CA GLU A 62 10.23 -10.66 3.58
C GLU A 62 10.35 -10.30 5.06
N GLY A 63 9.72 -11.07 5.95
CA GLY A 63 9.55 -10.71 7.37
C GLY A 63 10.82 -10.42 8.16
N LYS A 64 12.02 -10.73 7.64
CA LYS A 64 13.30 -10.31 8.22
C LYS A 64 13.73 -8.89 7.82
N GLN A 65 13.51 -8.47 6.56
CA GLN A 65 13.87 -7.15 6.04
C GLN A 65 12.95 -6.01 6.52
N VAL A 66 11.80 -6.38 7.11
CA VAL A 66 10.81 -5.42 7.60
C VAL A 66 11.18 -4.90 9.00
N ILE A 67 11.94 -5.68 9.78
CA ILE A 67 12.21 -5.44 11.20
C ILE A 67 13.61 -4.82 11.43
N GLU A 68 14.52 -4.97 10.46
CA GLU A 68 15.85 -4.34 10.41
C GLU A 68 15.79 -2.92 9.82
#